data_AF-Q5JG27-F1
#
_entry.id   AF-Q5JG27-F1
#
_cell.length_a   1.000
_cell.length_b   1.000
_cell.length_c   1.000
_cell.angle_alpha   90.00
_cell.angle_beta   90.00
_cell.angle_gamma   90.00
#
_symmetry.space_group_name_H-M   'P 1'
#
loop_
_entity.id
_entity.type
_entity.pdbx_description
1 polymer ?
#
loop_
_entity_poly.entity_id
_entity_poly.type
_entity_poly.pdbx_seq_one_letter_code
_entity_poly.pdbx_strand_id
1 'polypeptide(L)'
;MDDEKEGRKKAVIDSAFFIQGADVEGLTTPGVVEEVKDPESRLFLEGLISAGKVKVVLPSRESIEAVREAAKKTGELGELSEADIEVLALAYEVDGVLLTDDYNLQNIARTLRIEFRTLKRGIKKVIRWNYVCIGCGKKFEEMPPGEVCPDCGSPVRLIPKRKRKRRPQRRRYGRTSS
;
A
#
# COMPACT_ATOMS: atom_id res chain seq x y z
N MET A 1 -19.47 34.02 7.10
CA MET A 1 -18.42 33.20 7.71
C MET A 1 -17.85 32.32 6.61
N ASP A 2 -16.95 32.97 5.88
CA ASP A 2 -15.67 32.44 5.39
C ASP A 2 -15.68 31.37 4.29
N ASP A 3 -15.75 31.91 3.07
CA ASP A 3 -15.22 31.42 1.80
C ASP A 3 -13.75 30.92 1.87
N GLU A 4 -13.52 29.68 2.33
CA GLU A 4 -12.15 29.10 2.41
C GLU A 4 -12.03 27.66 1.83
N LYS A 5 -12.72 27.34 0.72
CA LYS A 5 -12.55 26.05 0.02
C LYS A 5 -12.24 26.16 -1.48
N GLU A 6 -11.66 27.26 -1.93
CA GLU A 6 -11.17 27.39 -3.31
C GLU A 6 -9.74 26.82 -3.40
N GLY A 7 -9.59 25.66 -4.07
CA GLY A 7 -8.28 25.17 -4.54
C GLY A 7 -7.82 23.79 -4.09
N ARG A 8 -8.57 23.04 -3.27
CA ARG A 8 -8.17 21.67 -2.90
C ARG A 8 -8.71 20.66 -3.91
N LYS A 9 -7.84 20.17 -4.81
CA LYS A 9 -8.18 19.07 -5.73
C LYS A 9 -8.80 17.90 -4.95
N LYS A 10 -9.88 17.33 -5.47
CA LYS A 10 -10.57 16.19 -4.84
C LYS A 10 -9.65 14.98 -4.89
N ALA A 11 -9.50 14.26 -3.77
CA ALA A 11 -8.78 13.00 -3.76
C ALA A 11 -9.68 11.88 -4.27
N VAL A 12 -9.13 10.99 -5.11
CA VAL A 12 -9.79 9.76 -5.56
C VAL A 12 -9.01 8.58 -5.02
N ILE A 13 -9.67 7.68 -4.30
CA ILE A 13 -9.04 6.75 -3.36
C ILE A 13 -9.18 5.32 -3.85
N ASP A 14 -8.04 4.67 -4.04
CA ASP A 14 -7.87 3.26 -4.39
C ASP A 14 -8.04 2.32 -3.17
N SER A 15 -8.30 1.04 -3.42
CA SER A 15 -8.56 0.01 -2.39
C SER A 15 -7.41 -0.13 -1.39
N ALA A 16 -6.17 0.01 -1.87
CA ALA A 16 -4.96 -0.09 -1.07
C ALA A 16 -4.95 0.87 0.15
N PHE A 17 -5.59 2.03 0.03
CA PHE A 17 -5.64 3.00 1.13
C PHE A 17 -6.58 2.56 2.26
N PHE A 18 -7.69 1.90 1.92
CA PHE A 18 -8.63 1.35 2.90
C PHE A 18 -8.07 0.11 3.57
N ILE A 19 -7.39 -0.76 2.81
CA ILE A 19 -6.73 -1.96 3.34
C ILE A 19 -5.62 -1.61 4.34
N GLN A 20 -4.93 -0.48 4.13
CA GLN A 20 -3.91 0.01 5.06
C GLN A 20 -4.48 0.79 6.27
N GLY A 21 -5.80 0.98 6.36
CA GLY A 21 -6.45 1.72 7.45
C GLY A 21 -6.09 3.21 7.48
N ALA A 22 -5.85 3.81 6.31
CA ALA A 22 -5.49 5.22 6.23
C ALA A 22 -6.72 6.12 6.46
N ASP A 23 -6.63 7.06 7.39
CA ASP A 23 -7.67 8.09 7.58
C ASP A 23 -7.58 9.12 6.44
N VAL A 24 -8.45 8.97 5.44
CA VAL A 24 -8.48 9.77 4.22
C VAL A 24 -9.88 10.32 3.94
N GLU A 25 -9.94 11.41 3.18
CA GLU A 25 -11.17 12.07 2.76
C GLU A 25 -11.16 12.28 1.24
N GLY A 26 -12.25 11.94 0.57
CA GLY A 26 -12.30 12.01 -0.89
C GLY A 26 -13.43 11.20 -1.53
N LEU A 27 -13.20 10.82 -2.78
CA LEU A 27 -14.10 10.01 -3.59
C LEU A 27 -13.52 8.61 -3.77
N THR A 28 -14.38 7.61 -3.94
CA THR A 28 -14.00 6.25 -4.34
C THR A 28 -15.07 5.71 -5.28
N THR A 29 -14.85 4.55 -5.90
CA THR A 29 -15.78 3.95 -6.86
C THR A 29 -16.49 2.74 -6.28
N PRO A 30 -17.65 2.34 -6.82
CA PRO A 30 -18.32 1.10 -6.41
C PRO A 30 -17.41 -0.12 -6.56
N GLY A 31 -16.62 -0.22 -7.64
CA GLY A 31 -15.69 -1.33 -7.84
C GLY A 31 -14.66 -1.48 -6.71
N VAL A 32 -14.14 -0.37 -6.17
CA VAL A 32 -13.24 -0.39 -5.00
C VAL A 32 -13.95 -0.92 -3.76
N VAL A 33 -15.20 -0.51 -3.53
CA VAL A 33 -16.00 -1.00 -2.38
C VAL A 33 -16.23 -2.52 -2.47
N GLU A 34 -16.42 -3.05 -3.68
CA GLU A 34 -16.58 -4.49 -3.91
C GLU A 34 -15.27 -5.28 -3.78
N GLU A 35 -14.14 -4.65 -4.13
CA GLU A 35 -12.81 -5.26 -4.00
C GLU A 35 -12.37 -5.42 -2.54
N VAL A 36 -12.76 -4.48 -1.66
CA VAL A 36 -12.45 -4.52 -0.22
C VAL A 36 -13.26 -5.63 0.47
N LYS A 37 -12.69 -6.83 0.48
CA LYS A 37 -13.29 -8.07 1.03
C LYS A 37 -12.92 -8.36 2.48
N ASP A 38 -11.78 -7.84 2.94
CA ASP A 38 -11.33 -8.03 4.32
C ASP A 38 -12.31 -7.38 5.32
N PRO A 39 -12.81 -8.09 6.35
CA PRO A 39 -13.83 -7.57 7.25
C PRO A 39 -13.42 -6.30 8.01
N GLU A 40 -12.16 -6.19 8.45
CA GLU A 40 -11.67 -5.02 9.18
C GLU A 40 -11.60 -3.80 8.25
N SER A 41 -11.02 -3.98 7.07
CA SER A 41 -10.91 -2.95 6.03
C SER A 41 -12.27 -2.48 5.53
N ARG A 42 -13.23 -3.40 5.40
CA ARG A 42 -14.60 -3.09 4.99
C ARG A 42 -15.35 -2.28 6.03
N LEU A 43 -15.30 -2.69 7.30
CA LEU A 43 -15.90 -1.94 8.40
C LEU A 43 -15.30 -0.53 8.50
N PHE A 44 -13.99 -0.40 8.29
CA PHE A 44 -13.31 0.89 8.27
C PHE A 44 -13.83 1.78 7.12
N LEU A 45 -13.91 1.26 5.90
CA LEU A 45 -14.45 1.97 4.74
C LEU A 45 -15.91 2.41 4.96
N GLU A 46 -16.76 1.51 5.46
CA GLU A 46 -18.16 1.81 5.80
C GLU A 46 -18.26 2.91 6.88
N GLY A 47 -17.36 2.92 7.84
CA GLY A 47 -17.23 3.99 8.84
C GLY A 47 -16.88 5.34 8.21
N LEU A 48 -15.93 5.38 7.28
CA LEU A 48 -15.56 6.61 6.55
C LEU A 48 -16.71 7.13 5.68
N ILE A 49 -17.46 6.23 5.03
CA ILE A 49 -18.65 6.58 4.24
C ILE A 49 -19.74 7.16 5.14
N SER A 50 -20.04 6.48 6.25
CA SER A 50 -21.07 6.89 7.21
C SER A 50 -20.73 8.23 7.88
N ALA A 51 -19.44 8.51 8.11
CA ALA A 51 -18.95 9.79 8.61
C ALA A 51 -18.94 10.91 7.54
N GLY A 52 -19.26 10.60 6.28
CA GLY A 52 -19.25 11.54 5.16
C GLY A 52 -17.85 11.94 4.67
N LYS A 53 -16.79 11.28 5.15
CA LYS A 53 -15.39 11.50 4.74
C LYS A 53 -15.13 10.97 3.33
N VAL A 54 -15.72 9.83 2.99
CA VAL A 54 -15.59 9.18 1.68
C VAL A 54 -16.95 9.15 0.99
N LYS A 55 -16.99 9.51 -0.29
CA LYS A 55 -18.19 9.40 -1.13
C LYS A 55 -17.95 8.42 -2.26
N VAL A 56 -18.88 7.49 -2.42
CA VAL A 56 -18.87 6.55 -3.54
C VAL A 56 -19.51 7.22 -4.76
N VAL A 57 -18.76 7.28 -5.86
CA VAL A 57 -19.18 7.94 -7.10
C VAL A 57 -18.84 7.03 -8.28
N LEU A 58 -19.81 6.81 -9.16
CA LEU A 58 -19.59 6.12 -10.43
C LEU A 58 -19.07 7.14 -11.46
N PRO A 59 -17.95 6.87 -12.16
CA PRO A 59 -17.48 7.74 -13.22
C PRO A 59 -18.41 7.68 -14.46
N SER A 60 -18.36 8.71 -15.29
CA SER A 60 -19.07 8.73 -16.57
C SER A 60 -18.46 7.73 -17.56
N ARG A 61 -19.30 7.26 -18.51
CA ARG A 61 -18.87 6.34 -19.57
C ARG A 61 -17.80 6.95 -20.47
N GLU A 62 -17.87 8.26 -20.70
CA GLU A 62 -16.91 9.02 -21.50
C GLU A 62 -15.53 9.01 -20.85
N SER A 63 -15.45 9.23 -19.54
CA SER A 63 -14.21 9.13 -18.77
C SER A 63 -13.63 7.71 -18.79
N ILE A 64 -14.48 6.69 -18.63
CA ILE A 64 -14.06 5.27 -18.73
C ILE A 64 -13.44 4.99 -20.10
N GLU A 65 -14.07 5.44 -21.17
CA GLU A 65 -13.59 5.23 -22.53
C GLU A 65 -12.26 5.96 -22.78
N ALA A 66 -12.13 7.19 -22.30
CA ALA A 66 -10.88 7.95 -22.38
C ALA A 66 -9.71 7.24 -21.68
N VAL A 67 -9.93 6.68 -20.49
CA VAL A 67 -8.92 5.90 -19.76
C VAL A 67 -8.58 4.61 -20.50
N ARG A 68 -9.58 3.89 -21.01
CA ARG A 68 -9.36 2.65 -21.78
C ARG A 68 -8.54 2.93 -23.03
N GLU A 69 -8.81 4.02 -23.74
CA GLU A 69 -8.01 4.43 -24.91
C GLU A 69 -6.57 4.81 -24.52
N ALA A 70 -6.36 5.46 -23.39
CA ALA A 70 -5.02 5.74 -22.89
C ALA A 70 -4.27 4.46 -22.51
N ALA A 71 -4.92 3.52 -21.80
CA ALA A 71 -4.35 2.24 -21.43
C ALA A 71 -4.03 1.34 -22.64
N LYS A 72 -4.85 1.40 -23.71
CA LYS A 72 -4.54 0.73 -24.98
C LYS A 72 -3.27 1.29 -25.62
N LYS A 73 -3.07 2.61 -25.58
CA LYS A 73 -1.88 3.26 -26.16
C LYS A 73 -0.60 2.92 -25.39
N THR A 74 -0.68 2.72 -24.07
CA THR A 74 0.47 2.29 -23.25
C THR A 74 0.70 0.78 -23.30
N GLY A 75 -0.28 0.01 -23.78
CA GLY A 75 -0.22 -1.45 -23.83
C GLY A 75 -0.55 -2.13 -22.50
N GLU A 76 -1.05 -1.38 -21.51
CA GLU A 76 -1.32 -1.87 -20.14
C GLU A 76 -2.77 -2.24 -19.88
N LEU A 77 -3.67 -2.09 -20.86
CA LEU A 77 -5.09 -2.40 -20.68
C LEU A 77 -5.34 -3.82 -20.13
N GLY A 78 -4.53 -4.81 -20.51
CA GLY A 78 -4.68 -6.19 -20.04
C GLY A 78 -4.28 -6.43 -18.58
N GLU A 79 -3.56 -5.50 -17.97
CA GLU A 79 -3.07 -5.59 -16.59
C GLU A 79 -3.96 -4.83 -15.60
N LEU A 80 -4.94 -4.06 -16.07
CA LEU A 80 -5.87 -3.32 -15.23
C LEU A 80 -7.15 -4.12 -14.98
N SER A 81 -7.62 -4.10 -13.74
CA SER A 81 -8.97 -4.52 -13.40
C SER A 81 -10.02 -3.46 -13.80
N GLU A 82 -11.29 -3.85 -13.78
CA GLU A 82 -12.38 -2.89 -14.00
C GLU A 82 -12.44 -1.82 -12.88
N ALA A 83 -12.10 -2.19 -11.64
CA ALA A 83 -12.02 -1.23 -10.53
C ALA A 83 -10.91 -0.19 -10.78
N ASP A 84 -9.75 -0.61 -11.30
CA ASP A 84 -8.65 0.30 -11.64
C ASP A 84 -9.06 1.30 -12.72
N ILE A 85 -9.79 0.83 -13.75
CA ILE A 85 -10.34 1.68 -14.81
C ILE A 85 -11.33 2.69 -14.22
N GLU A 86 -12.23 2.26 -13.35
CA GLU A 86 -13.20 3.15 -12.71
C GLU A 86 -12.49 4.25 -11.88
N VAL A 87 -11.50 3.88 -11.07
CA VAL A 87 -10.78 4.82 -10.19
C VAL A 87 -10.02 5.85 -11.02
N LEU A 88 -9.31 5.39 -12.06
CA LEU A 88 -8.62 6.28 -13.01
C LEU A 88 -9.59 7.19 -13.74
N ALA A 89 -10.75 6.67 -14.16
CA ALA A 89 -11.77 7.44 -14.87
C ALA A 89 -12.37 8.52 -13.96
N LEU A 90 -12.64 8.18 -12.70
CA LEU A 90 -13.14 9.14 -11.72
C LEU A 90 -12.10 10.24 -11.43
N ALA A 91 -10.83 9.87 -11.30
CA ALA A 91 -9.73 10.83 -11.10
C ALA A 91 -9.57 11.77 -12.31
N TYR A 92 -9.67 11.23 -13.52
CA TYR A 92 -9.65 12.00 -14.76
C TYR A 92 -10.82 12.98 -14.84
N GLU A 93 -12.04 12.51 -14.56
CA GLU A 93 -13.27 13.30 -14.67
C GLU A 93 -13.29 14.52 -13.75
N VAL A 94 -12.82 14.34 -12.52
CA VAL A 94 -12.88 15.39 -11.48
C VAL A 94 -11.62 16.26 -11.42
N ASP A 95 -10.67 16.08 -12.35
CA ASP A 95 -9.30 16.63 -12.28
C ASP A 95 -8.69 16.47 -10.87
N GLY A 96 -8.86 15.26 -10.32
CA GLY A 96 -8.53 14.93 -8.94
C GLY A 96 -7.08 14.49 -8.73
N VAL A 97 -6.76 14.21 -7.47
CA VAL A 97 -5.50 13.54 -7.10
C VAL A 97 -5.79 12.08 -6.83
N LEU A 98 -5.16 11.19 -7.60
CA LEU A 98 -5.26 9.75 -7.42
C LEU A 98 -4.42 9.29 -6.23
N LEU A 99 -5.04 8.65 -5.24
CA LEU A 99 -4.39 8.04 -4.11
C LEU A 99 -4.24 6.55 -4.38
N THR A 100 -3.05 6.13 -4.85
CA THR A 100 -2.72 4.73 -5.13
C THR A 100 -1.25 4.44 -4.82
N ASP A 101 -0.95 3.19 -4.45
CA ASP A 101 0.42 2.67 -4.32
C ASP A 101 0.81 1.75 -5.51
N ASP A 102 -0.12 1.50 -6.44
CA ASP A 102 0.05 0.60 -7.59
C ASP A 102 0.82 1.30 -8.73
N TYR A 103 1.80 0.60 -9.31
CA TYR A 103 2.63 1.16 -10.38
C TYR A 103 1.92 1.25 -11.73
N ASN A 104 1.01 0.33 -12.05
CA ASN A 104 0.24 0.32 -13.29
C ASN A 104 -0.69 1.55 -13.32
N LEU A 105 -1.39 1.82 -12.21
CA LEU A 105 -2.25 3.00 -12.08
C LEU A 105 -1.44 4.29 -12.18
N GLN A 106 -0.27 4.36 -11.53
CA GLN A 106 0.61 5.53 -11.60
C GLN A 106 1.10 5.82 -13.02
N ASN A 107 1.39 4.78 -13.80
CA ASN A 107 1.87 4.94 -15.17
C ASN A 107 0.80 5.54 -16.08
N ILE A 108 -0.42 5.03 -15.98
CA ILE A 108 -1.57 5.53 -16.76
C ILE A 108 -1.97 6.93 -16.28
N ALA A 109 -2.00 7.16 -14.97
CA ALA A 109 -2.24 8.49 -14.40
C ALA A 109 -1.25 9.52 -14.95
N ARG A 110 0.03 9.17 -15.07
CA ARG A 110 1.06 10.03 -15.65
C ARG A 110 0.83 10.30 -17.14
N THR A 111 0.37 9.31 -17.89
CA THR A 111 -0.01 9.46 -19.31
C THR A 111 -1.21 10.40 -19.48
N LEU A 112 -2.18 10.29 -18.58
CA LEU A 112 -3.39 11.13 -18.52
C LEU A 112 -3.18 12.48 -17.84
N ARG A 113 -1.96 12.77 -17.34
CA ARG A 113 -1.60 13.99 -16.58
C ARG A 113 -2.39 14.18 -15.28
N ILE A 114 -2.83 13.08 -14.68
CA ILE A 114 -3.48 13.04 -13.37
C ILE A 114 -2.39 13.10 -12.29
N GLU A 115 -2.55 13.98 -11.29
CA GLU A 115 -1.66 14.00 -10.11
C GLU A 115 -1.95 12.75 -9.27
N PHE A 116 -0.92 12.08 -8.76
CA PHE A 116 -1.12 10.97 -7.83
C PHE A 116 -0.25 11.09 -6.58
N ARG A 117 -0.67 10.45 -5.49
CA ARG A 117 0.07 10.35 -4.22
C ARG A 117 0.01 8.95 -3.66
N THR A 118 1.12 8.52 -3.08
CA THR A 118 1.31 7.18 -2.48
C THR A 118 1.21 7.23 -0.96
N LEU A 119 0.76 6.16 -0.29
CA LEU A 119 0.85 6.02 1.17
C LEU A 119 2.26 5.77 1.67
N LYS A 120 3.18 5.39 0.78
CA LYS A 120 4.58 5.13 1.10
C LYS A 120 5.26 6.35 1.75
N ARG A 121 5.15 6.46 3.08
CA ARG A 121 6.27 6.91 3.91
C ARG A 121 7.37 5.91 3.59
N GLY A 122 8.34 6.29 2.73
CA GLY A 122 9.40 5.41 2.25
C GLY A 122 10.01 4.51 3.34
N ILE A 123 10.65 3.41 2.96
CA ILE A 123 11.12 2.32 3.86
C ILE A 123 11.51 2.85 5.25
N LYS A 124 10.62 2.71 6.25
CA LYS A 124 10.88 3.19 7.62
C LYS A 124 12.01 2.42 8.30
N LYS A 125 12.33 1.21 7.80
CA LYS A 125 13.30 0.28 8.38
C LYS A 125 14.02 -0.49 7.28
N VAL A 126 15.32 -0.29 7.16
CA VAL A 126 16.19 -1.16 6.34
C VAL A 126 16.20 -2.56 6.96
N ILE A 127 15.69 -3.56 6.23
CA ILE A 127 15.77 -4.97 6.62
C ILE A 127 17.21 -5.42 6.33
N ARG A 128 17.94 -5.80 7.38
CA ARG A 128 19.26 -6.43 7.21
C ARG A 128 19.06 -7.93 7.05
N TRP A 129 19.65 -8.52 6.04
CA TRP A 129 19.59 -9.95 5.78
C TRP A 129 20.85 -10.65 6.32
N ASN A 130 20.77 -11.96 6.55
CA ASN A 130 21.90 -12.84 6.80
C ASN A 130 21.78 -14.07 5.92
N TYR A 131 22.90 -14.58 5.41
CA TYR A 131 22.98 -15.95 4.92
C TYR A 131 23.03 -16.89 6.12
N VAL A 132 22.07 -17.80 6.24
CA VAL A 132 21.96 -18.74 7.36
C VAL A 132 21.73 -20.15 6.82
N CYS A 133 22.57 -21.10 7.25
CA CYS A 133 22.34 -22.52 7.00
C CYS A 133 21.05 -22.99 7.70
N ILE A 134 20.17 -23.66 6.96
CA ILE A 134 18.89 -24.15 7.52
C ILE A 134 19.05 -25.39 8.40
N GLY A 135 20.18 -26.11 8.28
CA GLY A 135 20.48 -27.29 9.08
C GLY A 135 21.11 -26.94 10.42
N CYS A 136 22.30 -26.34 10.41
CA CYS A 136 23.07 -26.04 11.62
C CYS A 136 22.88 -24.61 12.17
N GLY A 137 22.21 -23.72 11.43
CA GLY A 137 21.98 -22.33 11.86
C GLY A 137 23.20 -21.41 11.74
N LYS A 138 24.32 -21.88 11.16
CA LYS A 138 25.53 -21.08 10.97
C LYS A 138 25.26 -19.91 10.03
N LYS A 139 25.81 -18.75 10.37
CA LYS A 139 25.68 -17.51 9.59
C LYS A 139 26.91 -17.31 8.74
N PHE A 140 26.71 -16.83 7.52
CA PHE A 140 27.77 -16.50 6.58
C PHE A 140 27.67 -15.01 6.21
N GLU A 141 28.82 -14.40 5.96
CA GLU A 141 28.89 -13.01 5.47
C GLU A 141 28.53 -12.95 3.99
N GLU A 142 28.91 -13.97 3.23
CA GLU A 142 28.63 -14.16 1.81
C GLU A 142 28.02 -15.55 1.56
N MET A 143 27.42 -15.75 0.39
CA MET A 143 26.83 -17.03 0.02
C MET A 143 27.92 -18.07 -0.26
N PRO A 144 27.92 -19.22 0.43
CA PRO A 144 28.90 -20.28 0.15
C PRO A 144 28.75 -20.85 -1.28
N PRO A 145 29.83 -21.37 -1.89
CA PRO A 145 29.78 -22.01 -3.19
C PRO A 145 28.75 -23.13 -3.25
N GLY A 146 27.91 -23.12 -4.29
CA GLY A 146 26.83 -24.10 -4.46
C GLY A 146 25.66 -23.94 -3.48
N GLU A 147 25.54 -22.82 -2.77
CA GLU A 147 24.45 -22.52 -1.82
C GLU A 147 24.33 -23.54 -0.66
N VAL A 148 25.39 -24.28 -0.40
CA VAL A 148 25.43 -25.38 0.58
C VAL A 148 26.37 -25.03 1.73
N CYS A 149 25.98 -25.37 2.94
CA CYS A 149 26.78 -25.16 4.13
C CYS A 149 28.02 -26.08 4.13
N PRO A 150 29.24 -25.54 4.20
CA PRO A 150 30.46 -26.36 4.20
C PRO A 150 30.61 -27.23 5.47
N ASP A 151 29.92 -26.87 6.56
CA ASP A 151 30.02 -27.60 7.83
C ASP A 151 29.03 -28.77 7.94
N CYS A 152 27.84 -28.67 7.35
CA CYS A 152 26.78 -29.68 7.55
C CYS A 152 26.05 -30.10 6.27
N GLY A 153 26.44 -29.59 5.09
CA GLY A 153 25.87 -29.96 3.80
C GLY A 153 24.44 -29.49 3.55
N SER A 154 23.81 -28.77 4.49
CA SER A 154 22.45 -28.26 4.33
C SER A 154 22.42 -26.94 3.54
N PRO A 155 21.33 -26.62 2.83
CA PRO A 155 21.22 -25.37 2.09
C PRO A 155 21.33 -24.11 2.96
N VAL A 156 21.92 -23.05 2.40
CA VAL A 156 22.02 -21.73 3.00
C VAL A 156 20.97 -20.80 2.38
N ARG A 157 20.22 -20.08 3.22
CA ARG A 157 19.16 -19.16 2.76
C ARG A 157 19.34 -17.76 3.34
N LEU A 158 18.85 -16.77 2.62
CA LEU A 158 18.71 -15.39 3.12
C LEU A 158 17.56 -15.31 4.11
N ILE A 159 17.86 -14.99 5.37
CA ILE A 159 16.87 -14.85 6.45
C ILE A 159 16.97 -13.42 7.02
N PRO A 160 15.83 -12.72 7.23
CA PRO A 160 15.84 -11.37 7.78
C PRO A 160 16.35 -11.36 9.25
N LYS A 161 17.20 -10.38 9.59
CA LYS A 161 17.70 -10.18 10.96
C LYS A 161 16.54 -9.85 11.89
N ARG A 162 16.15 -10.82 12.73
CA ARG A 162 15.20 -10.57 13.83
C ARG A 162 15.81 -9.57 14.83
N LYS A 163 15.02 -8.56 15.24
CA LYS A 163 15.43 -7.67 16.35
C LYS A 163 15.46 -8.45 17.66
N ARG A 164 16.56 -8.37 18.41
CA ARG A 164 16.58 -8.84 19.81
C ARG A 164 15.56 -8.01 20.60
N LYS A 165 14.52 -8.64 21.15
CA LYS A 165 13.65 -8.01 22.14
C LYS A 165 14.52 -7.64 23.35
N ARG A 166 14.58 -6.34 23.71
CA ARG A 166 15.22 -5.91 24.96
C ARG A 166 14.43 -6.59 26.10
N ARG A 167 15.10 -7.41 26.91
CA ARG A 167 14.49 -7.96 28.13
C ARG A 167 14.14 -6.77 29.05
N PRO A 168 12.90 -6.66 29.56
CA PRO A 168 12.60 -5.64 30.55
C PRO A 168 13.46 -5.88 31.79
N GLN A 169 14.13 -4.83 32.25
CA GLN A 169 14.99 -4.85 33.42
C GLN A 169 14.11 -5.10 34.65
N ARG A 170 14.28 -6.26 35.31
CA ARG A 170 13.59 -6.56 36.58
C ARG A 170 13.91 -5.45 37.58
N ARG A 171 12.92 -4.67 37.97
CA ARG A 171 13.03 -3.72 39.10
C ARG A 171 13.34 -4.52 40.37
N ARG A 172 14.53 -4.35 40.94
CA ARG A 172 14.85 -4.80 42.31
C ARG A 172 14.03 -3.94 43.27
N TYR A 173 13.02 -4.52 43.91
CA TYR A 173 12.42 -3.91 45.10
C TYR A 173 13.42 -4.02 46.25
N GLY A 174 13.81 -2.87 46.82
CA GLY A 174 14.68 -2.79 47.98
C GLY A 174 14.00 -3.42 49.19
N ARG A 175 14.77 -4.21 49.95
CA ARG A 175 14.40 -4.63 51.30
C ARG A 175 14.50 -3.39 52.19
N THR A 176 13.38 -2.97 52.77
CA THR A 176 13.39 -2.08 53.93
C THR A 176 13.75 -2.93 55.15
N SER A 177 14.92 -2.66 55.72
CA SER A 177 15.35 -3.15 57.01
C SER A 177 14.51 -2.48 58.11
N SER A 178 14.00 -3.25 59.05
CA SER A 178 13.58 -2.79 60.37
C SER A 178 14.21 -3.71 61.40
#